data_AF-F4S5Q8-F1
#
_entry.id   AF-F4S5Q8-F1
#
_cell.length_a   1.000
_cell.length_b   1.000
_cell.length_c   1.000
_cell.angle_alpha   90.00
_cell.angle_beta   90.00
_cell.angle_gamma   90.00
#
_symmetry.space_group_name_H-M   'P 1'
#
loop_
_entity.id
_entity.type
_entity.pdbx_description
1 polymer ?
#
loop_
_entity_poly.entity_id
_entity_poly.type
_entity_poly.pdbx_seq_one_letter_code
_entity_poly.pdbx_strand_id
1 'polypeptide(L)'
;MLRRSQSTAGASMLAQARETRRQRSLTTRPKLQHHFVNTSEAKQAEEAGKQFEQMHGYPARTEQIQSVVDLLNECTTFLLAGTGFGKSCVPGMFYHVHDPTSSPIILCINPLDTLGDDQVSSVTHGTFAY
;
A
#
# COMPACT_ATOMS: atom_id res chain seq x y z
N MET A 1 5.11 -18.96 43.13
CA MET A 1 4.27 -19.19 41.93
C MET A 1 3.34 -17.99 41.77
N LEU A 2 3.73 -16.93 41.03
CA LEU A 2 2.92 -15.71 40.89
C LEU A 2 1.88 -15.88 39.78
N ARG A 3 0.60 -15.92 40.17
CA ARG A 3 -0.55 -15.95 39.26
C ARG A 3 -0.76 -14.53 38.71
N ARG A 4 -0.39 -14.27 37.45
CA ARG A 4 -0.72 -13.00 36.78
C ARG A 4 -2.25 -12.91 36.67
N SER A 5 -2.84 -11.96 37.39
CA SER A 5 -4.27 -11.64 37.28
C SER A 5 -4.55 -11.10 35.88
N GLN A 6 -5.15 -11.91 35.02
CA GLN A 6 -5.78 -11.44 33.79
C GLN A 6 -7.06 -10.69 34.18
N SER A 7 -6.95 -9.38 34.41
CA SER A 7 -8.12 -8.53 34.66
C SER A 7 -8.97 -8.44 33.40
N THR A 8 -10.22 -8.90 33.49
CA THR A 8 -11.22 -8.87 32.41
C THR A 8 -11.42 -7.44 31.88
N ALA A 9 -11.29 -6.44 32.75
CA ALA A 9 -11.36 -5.03 32.40
C ALA A 9 -10.19 -4.59 31.51
N GLY A 10 -8.97 -5.07 31.78
CA GLY A 10 -7.80 -4.74 30.96
C GLY A 10 -7.86 -5.33 29.55
N ALA A 11 -8.35 -6.58 29.43
CA ALA A 11 -8.54 -7.23 28.14
C ALA A 11 -9.65 -6.56 27.31
N SER A 12 -10.75 -6.17 27.96
CA SER A 12 -11.86 -5.42 27.34
C SER A 12 -11.40 -4.04 26.83
N MET A 13 -10.66 -3.29 27.63
CA MET A 13 -10.14 -1.97 27.21
C MET A 13 -9.14 -2.07 26.05
N LEU A 14 -8.27 -3.10 26.04
CA LEU A 14 -7.37 -3.35 24.90
C LEU A 14 -8.13 -3.73 23.63
N ALA A 15 -9.17 -4.56 23.74
CA ALA A 15 -10.03 -4.93 22.62
C ALA A 15 -10.79 -3.72 22.06
N GLN A 16 -11.36 -2.88 22.94
CA GLN A 16 -12.00 -1.62 22.56
C GLN A 16 -11.00 -0.67 21.90
N ALA A 17 -9.79 -0.50 22.45
CA ALA A 17 -8.77 0.35 21.83
C ALA A 17 -8.36 -0.15 20.44
N ARG A 18 -8.28 -1.48 20.24
CA ARG A 18 -8.03 -2.08 18.93
C ARG A 18 -9.17 -1.84 17.96
N GLU A 19 -10.41 -1.99 18.40
CA GLU A 19 -11.60 -1.76 17.56
C GLU A 19 -11.76 -0.27 17.21
N THR A 20 -11.54 0.64 18.16
CA THR A 20 -11.54 2.08 17.92
C THR A 20 -10.40 2.51 16.98
N ARG A 21 -9.21 1.90 17.11
CA ARG A 21 -8.10 2.11 16.16
C ARG A 21 -8.47 1.60 14.77
N ARG A 22 -9.10 0.43 14.68
CA ARG A 22 -9.60 -0.16 13.43
C ARG A 22 -10.64 0.74 12.78
N GLN A 23 -11.64 1.22 13.53
CA GLN A 23 -12.67 2.12 13.01
C GLN A 23 -12.10 3.49 12.58
N ARG A 24 -11.16 4.08 13.32
CA ARG A 24 -10.48 5.33 12.89
C ARG A 24 -9.69 5.17 11.60
N SER A 25 -9.08 4.00 11.40
CA SER A 25 -8.37 3.64 10.16
C SER A 25 -9.31 3.51 8.95
N LEU A 26 -10.59 3.15 9.16
CA LEU A 26 -11.57 3.01 8.08
C LEU A 26 -12.14 4.35 7.57
N THR A 27 -12.11 5.41 8.39
CA THR A 27 -12.75 6.70 8.05
C THR A 27 -11.76 7.82 7.74
N THR A 28 -10.50 7.66 8.13
CA THR A 28 -9.47 8.70 7.97
C THR A 28 -8.69 8.45 6.68
N ARG A 29 -8.55 9.47 5.83
CA ARG A 29 -7.71 9.37 4.63
C ARG A 29 -6.27 8.98 5.03
N PRO A 30 -5.67 7.96 4.40
CA PRO A 30 -4.29 7.59 4.68
C PRO A 30 -3.37 8.74 4.27
N LYS A 31 -2.41 9.07 5.13
CA LYS A 31 -1.48 10.16 4.89
C LYS A 31 -0.48 9.74 3.83
N LEU A 32 -0.09 10.69 2.97
CA LEU A 32 1.01 10.51 2.02
C LEU A 32 2.36 10.79 2.70
N GLN A 33 3.43 10.20 2.19
CA GLN A 33 4.78 10.60 2.59
C GLN A 33 5.04 12.06 2.19
N HIS A 34 5.83 12.76 3.00
CA HIS A 34 6.05 14.21 2.87
C HIS A 34 6.52 14.65 1.47
N HIS A 35 7.31 13.83 0.77
CA HIS A 35 7.86 14.17 -0.54
C HIS A 35 6.86 14.02 -1.72
N PHE A 36 5.67 13.44 -1.49
CA PHE A 36 4.55 13.43 -2.44
C PHE A 36 3.51 14.54 -2.18
N VAL A 37 3.59 15.23 -1.05
CA VAL A 37 2.60 16.25 -0.65
C VAL A 37 2.95 17.60 -1.26
N ASN A 38 1.97 18.24 -1.94
CA ASN A 38 2.11 19.55 -2.57
C ASN A 38 3.30 19.64 -3.55
N THR A 39 3.63 18.54 -4.21
CA THR A 39 4.69 18.47 -5.23
C THR A 39 4.08 18.37 -6.62
N SER A 40 4.86 18.74 -7.65
CA SER A 40 4.42 18.61 -9.04
C SER A 40 4.38 17.15 -9.46
N GLU A 41 3.55 16.84 -10.47
CA GLU A 41 3.47 15.50 -11.07
C GLU A 41 4.84 14.97 -11.51
N ALA A 42 5.70 15.84 -12.08
CA ALA A 42 7.06 15.47 -12.47
C ALA A 42 7.90 15.01 -11.26
N LYS A 43 7.77 15.67 -10.11
CA LYS A 43 8.47 15.29 -8.89
C LYS A 43 7.88 14.03 -8.27
N GLN A 44 6.55 13.88 -8.30
CA GLN A 44 5.90 12.63 -7.87
C GLN A 44 6.37 11.44 -8.72
N ALA A 45 6.50 11.61 -10.04
CA ALA A 45 7.00 10.59 -10.95
C ALA A 45 8.46 10.20 -10.63
N GLU A 46 9.31 11.20 -10.39
CA GLU A 46 10.71 10.99 -10.01
C GLU A 46 10.84 10.20 -8.70
N GLU A 47 10.12 10.60 -7.65
CA GLU A 47 10.17 9.92 -6.36
C GLU A 47 9.57 8.51 -6.41
N ALA A 48 8.45 8.31 -7.11
CA ALA A 48 7.86 6.99 -7.30
C ALA A 48 8.80 6.04 -8.06
N GLY A 49 9.46 6.55 -9.11
CA GLY A 49 10.45 5.79 -9.87
C GLY A 49 11.67 5.41 -9.02
N LYS A 50 12.22 6.35 -8.25
CA LYS A 50 13.32 6.12 -7.30
C LYS A 50 12.97 5.08 -6.26
N GLN A 51 11.78 5.18 -5.64
CA GLN A 51 11.34 4.22 -4.63
C GLN A 51 11.22 2.81 -5.21
N PHE A 52 10.65 2.68 -6.41
CA PHE A 52 10.55 1.39 -7.08
C PHE A 52 11.92 0.79 -7.39
N GLU A 53 12.83 1.59 -7.96
CA GLU A 53 14.18 1.12 -8.32
C GLU A 53 14.98 0.69 -7.09
N GLN A 54 14.84 1.41 -5.96
CA GLN A 54 15.45 1.02 -4.69
C GLN A 54 14.91 -0.31 -4.16
N MET A 55 13.61 -0.58 -4.36
CA MET A 55 12.97 -1.80 -3.87
C MET A 55 13.26 -3.02 -4.74
N HIS A 56 13.30 -2.86 -6.06
CA HIS A 56 13.36 -3.96 -7.01
C HIS A 56 14.72 -4.12 -7.72
N GLY A 57 15.59 -3.11 -7.64
CA GLY A 57 16.90 -3.11 -8.30
C GLY A 57 16.86 -2.86 -9.81
N TYR A 58 15.71 -2.45 -10.35
CA TYR A 58 15.54 -2.06 -11.75
C TYR A 58 14.46 -0.96 -11.88
N PRO A 59 14.51 -0.11 -12.93
CA PRO A 59 13.58 1.00 -13.06
C PRO A 59 12.15 0.54 -13.40
N ALA A 60 11.15 1.25 -12.89
CA ALA A 60 9.76 1.08 -13.27
C ALA A 60 9.52 1.53 -14.71
N ARG A 61 8.47 0.99 -15.34
CA ARG A 61 8.01 1.49 -16.64
C ARG A 61 7.29 2.82 -16.47
N THR A 62 7.41 3.69 -17.47
CA THR A 62 6.80 5.02 -17.45
C THR A 62 5.28 4.96 -17.24
N GLU A 63 4.57 4.00 -17.84
CA GLU A 63 3.12 3.88 -17.69
C GLU A 63 2.71 3.38 -16.30
N GLN A 64 3.57 2.61 -15.61
CA GLN A 64 3.35 2.25 -14.20
C GLN A 64 3.49 3.49 -13.31
N ILE A 65 4.54 4.29 -13.53
CA ILE A 65 4.78 5.55 -12.80
C ILE A 65 3.63 6.52 -13.02
N GLN A 66 3.23 6.74 -14.27
CA GLN A 66 2.12 7.64 -14.60
C GLN A 66 0.83 7.18 -13.93
N SER A 67 0.55 5.87 -13.93
CA SER A 67 -0.63 5.34 -13.24
C SER A 67 -0.62 5.65 -11.74
N VAL A 68 0.55 5.60 -11.10
CA VAL A 68 0.69 5.95 -9.67
C VAL A 68 0.53 7.45 -9.44
N VAL A 69 1.08 8.29 -10.32
CA VAL A 69 0.93 9.75 -10.27
C VAL A 69 -0.54 10.15 -10.42
N ASP A 70 -1.25 9.57 -11.36
CA ASP A 70 -2.68 9.84 -11.53
C ASP A 70 -3.46 9.44 -10.26
N LEU A 71 -3.19 8.26 -9.69
CA LEU A 71 -3.82 7.80 -8.46
C LEU A 71 -3.49 8.69 -7.25
N LEU A 72 -2.24 9.18 -7.15
CA LEU A 72 -1.81 10.15 -6.14
C LEU A 72 -2.62 11.45 -6.20
N ASN A 73 -3.00 11.87 -7.40
CA ASN A 73 -3.80 13.06 -7.65
C ASN A 73 -5.32 12.77 -7.67
N GLU A 74 -5.73 11.64 -7.11
CA GLU A 74 -7.14 11.22 -6.97
C GLU A 74 -7.85 11.02 -8.32
N CYS A 75 -7.10 10.80 -9.40
CA CYS A 75 -7.65 10.50 -10.72
C CYS A 75 -7.96 9.01 -10.87
N THR A 76 -9.09 8.70 -11.51
CA THR A 76 -9.40 7.34 -11.96
C THR A 76 -8.60 7.02 -13.21
N THR A 77 -7.80 5.96 -13.16
CA THR A 77 -6.87 5.59 -14.25
C THR A 77 -7.23 4.27 -14.90
N PHE A 78 -7.18 4.23 -16.24
CA PHE A 78 -7.29 3.01 -17.03
C PHE A 78 -5.94 2.70 -17.69
N LEU A 79 -5.29 1.62 -17.27
CA LEU A 79 -4.04 1.15 -17.87
C LEU A 79 -4.31 -0.03 -18.81
N LEU A 80 -4.18 0.19 -20.12
CA LEU A 80 -4.24 -0.88 -21.12
C LEU A 80 -2.87 -1.58 -21.19
N ALA A 81 -2.78 -2.78 -20.62
CA ALA A 81 -1.54 -3.53 -20.56
C ALA A 81 -1.76 -5.03 -20.77
N GLY A 82 -0.86 -5.67 -21.52
CA GLY A 82 -0.86 -7.11 -21.74
C GLY A 82 -0.38 -7.92 -20.53
N THR A 83 -0.46 -9.24 -20.63
CA THR A 83 0.21 -10.16 -19.69
C THR A 83 1.73 -9.97 -19.74
N GLY A 84 2.41 -10.08 -18.60
CA GLY A 84 3.86 -9.86 -18.51
C GLY A 84 4.30 -8.38 -18.46
N PHE A 85 3.36 -7.43 -18.57
CA PHE A 85 3.68 -6.00 -18.41
C PHE A 85 4.17 -5.63 -16.99
N GLY A 86 3.77 -6.41 -15.98
CA GLY A 86 4.01 -6.08 -14.57
C GLY A 86 2.96 -5.13 -13.99
N LYS A 87 1.72 -5.17 -14.49
CA LYS A 87 0.61 -4.32 -14.01
C LYS A 87 0.37 -4.38 -12.49
N SER A 88 0.72 -5.49 -11.86
CA SER A 88 0.62 -5.71 -10.41
C SER A 88 1.62 -4.88 -9.59
N CYS A 89 2.63 -4.28 -10.22
CA CYS A 89 3.51 -3.33 -9.54
C CYS A 89 2.80 -2.02 -9.19
N VAL A 90 1.79 -1.59 -9.97
CA VAL A 90 1.08 -0.32 -9.74
C VAL A 90 0.44 -0.25 -8.35
N PRO A 91 -0.39 -1.22 -7.90
CA PRO A 91 -0.95 -1.18 -6.55
C PRO A 91 0.12 -1.27 -5.45
N GLY A 92 1.23 -1.99 -5.69
CA GLY A 92 2.36 -2.03 -4.77
C GLY A 92 3.04 -0.67 -4.62
N MET A 93 3.39 -0.03 -5.74
CA MET A 93 3.94 1.33 -5.76
C MET A 93 3.01 2.31 -5.05
N PHE A 94 1.71 2.27 -5.37
CA PHE A 94 0.72 3.13 -4.75
C PHE A 94 0.55 2.86 -3.25
N TYR A 95 0.67 1.62 -2.77
CA TYR A 95 0.73 1.35 -1.33
C TYR A 95 1.93 2.06 -0.66
N HIS A 96 3.09 2.05 -1.31
CA HIS A 96 4.33 2.61 -0.79
C HIS A 96 4.43 4.14 -0.83
N VAL A 97 3.53 4.86 -1.51
CA VAL A 97 3.52 6.34 -1.45
C VAL A 97 2.93 6.89 -0.15
N HIS A 98 2.19 6.06 0.57
CA HIS A 98 1.58 6.42 1.83
C HIS A 98 2.58 6.34 2.99
N ASP A 99 2.30 7.12 4.04
CA ASP A 99 3.04 7.07 5.29
C ASP A 99 2.87 5.67 5.91
N PRO A 100 3.96 4.98 6.31
CA PRO A 100 3.90 3.66 6.92
C PRO A 100 3.00 3.56 8.16
N THR A 101 2.82 4.68 8.87
CA THR A 101 1.96 4.77 10.06
C THR A 101 0.47 4.86 9.73
N SER A 102 0.13 5.11 8.46
CA SER A 102 -1.26 5.31 8.03
C SER A 102 -2.01 4.02 7.68
N SER A 103 -1.28 2.90 7.49
CA SER A 103 -1.85 1.59 7.18
C SER A 103 -2.92 1.63 6.07
N PRO A 104 -2.57 2.08 4.86
CA PRO A 104 -3.53 2.17 3.75
C PRO A 104 -4.03 0.77 3.36
N ILE A 105 -5.26 0.71 2.86
CA ILE A 105 -5.87 -0.53 2.35
C ILE A 105 -5.97 -0.43 0.84
N ILE A 106 -5.31 -1.35 0.13
CA ILE A 106 -5.42 -1.50 -1.31
C ILE A 106 -6.16 -2.80 -1.61
N LEU A 107 -7.27 -2.70 -2.34
CA LEU A 107 -8.07 -3.85 -2.77
C LEU A 107 -7.83 -4.11 -4.26
N CYS A 108 -7.26 -5.26 -4.58
CA CYS A 108 -7.10 -5.75 -5.95
C CYS A 108 -8.12 -6.86 -6.22
N ILE A 109 -9.05 -6.63 -7.16
CA ILE A 109 -10.05 -7.62 -7.56
C ILE A 109 -9.54 -8.31 -8.81
N ASN A 110 -9.29 -9.62 -8.71
CA ASN A 110 -8.83 -10.44 -9.82
C ASN A 110 -9.96 -11.32 -10.37
N PRO A 111 -9.99 -11.58 -11.69
CA PRO A 111 -11.00 -12.44 -12.30
C PRO A 111 -10.77 -13.93 -12.03
N LEU A 112 -9.60 -14.33 -11.54
CA LEU A 112 -9.21 -15.72 -11.26
C LEU A 112 -8.42 -15.77 -9.95
N ASP A 113 -8.66 -16.82 -9.15
CA ASP A 113 -7.94 -17.05 -7.89
C ASP A 113 -6.44 -17.27 -8.12
N THR A 114 -6.09 -18.04 -9.16
CA THR A 114 -4.70 -18.32 -9.53
C THR A 114 -3.91 -17.05 -9.86
N LEU A 115 -4.57 -16.02 -10.41
CA LEU A 115 -3.95 -14.72 -10.64
C LEU A 115 -3.74 -13.94 -9.34
N GLY A 116 -4.55 -14.18 -8.31
CA GLY A 116 -4.36 -13.60 -6.99
C GLY A 116 -3.05 -14.09 -6.35
N ASP A 117 -2.81 -15.40 -6.35
CA ASP A 117 -1.64 -16.01 -5.73
C ASP A 117 -0.32 -15.51 -6.37
N ASP A 118 -0.28 -15.42 -7.70
CA ASP A 118 0.88 -14.90 -8.44
C ASP A 118 1.16 -13.42 -8.16
N GLN A 119 0.12 -12.63 -7.89
CA GLN A 119 0.26 -11.22 -7.54
C GLN A 119 0.75 -11.04 -6.10
N VAL A 120 0.23 -11.84 -5.17
CA VAL A 120 0.64 -11.79 -3.75
C VAL A 120 2.11 -12.18 -3.62
N SER A 121 2.58 -13.19 -4.34
CA SER A 121 4.00 -13.57 -4.33
C SER A 121 4.92 -12.43 -4.83
N SER A 122 4.48 -11.68 -5.85
CA SER A 122 5.22 -10.54 -6.39
C SER A 122 5.33 -9.35 -5.41
N VAL A 123 4.30 -9.14 -4.57
CA VAL A 123 4.29 -8.12 -3.50
C VAL A 123 5.11 -8.56 -2.28
N THR A 124 5.11 -9.87 -1.97
CA THR A 124 5.73 -10.43 -0.76
C THR A 124 7.26 -10.47 -0.86
N HIS A 125 7.83 -10.56 -2.07
CA HIS A 125 9.29 -10.48 -2.27
C HIS A 125 9.86 -9.06 -2.05
N GLY A 126 9.02 -8.05 -1.78
CA GLY A 126 9.43 -6.68 -1.47
C GLY A 126 9.41 -6.35 0.03
N THR A 127 8.32 -6.57 0.77
CA THR A 127 8.24 -6.29 2.22
C THR A 127 6.98 -6.89 2.86
N PHE A 128 6.87 -8.21 3.03
CA PHE A 128 5.97 -8.77 4.05
C PHE A 128 6.54 -10.10 4.57
N ALA A 129 7.46 -10.02 5.54
CA ALA A 129 7.76 -11.15 6.40
C ALA A 129 6.67 -11.24 7.47
N TYR A 130 6.01 -12.40 7.58
CA TYR A 130 5.16 -12.77 8.71
C TYR A 130 5.96 -12.80 10.02
#